data_AF-C4XFB3-F1
#
_entry.id   AF-C4XFB3-F1
#
_cell.length_a   1.000
_cell.length_b   1.000
_cell.length_c   1.000
_cell.angle_alpha   90.00
_cell.angle_beta   90.00
_cell.angle_gamma   90.00
#
_symmetry.space_group_name_H-M   'P 1'
#
loop_
_entity.id
_entity.type
_entity.pdbx_description
1 polymer ?
#
loop_
_entity_poly.entity_id
_entity_poly.type
_entity_poly.pdbx_seq_one_letter_code
_entity_poly.pdbx_strand_id
1 'polypeptide(L)'
;MKEFCKDLKSVYQSNDAKNAMDNLDIFEDKWGKKYPTSISIWRQNWSEISTMFDYSLEIRTLIYTTNPIENLNSVFRKYAKTKKVFPSDDSLLKILFLASQQIIKKWSNSRIRNWSSILNEFKIIDFENEE
;
A
#
# COMPACT_ATOMS: atom_id res chain seq x y z
N MET A 1 19.92 -0.34 0.11
CA MET A 1 18.48 -0.25 -0.24
C MET A 1 17.81 -1.62 -0.26
N LYS A 2 18.28 -2.59 -1.06
CA LYS A 2 17.69 -3.94 -1.10
C LYS A 2 17.56 -4.61 0.27
N GLU A 3 18.61 -4.52 1.08
CA GLU A 3 18.64 -5.07 2.45
C GLU A 3 17.64 -4.38 3.37
N PHE A 4 17.63 -3.04 3.42
CA PHE A 4 16.63 -2.26 4.16
C PHE A 4 15.19 -2.65 3.79
N CYS A 5 14.88 -2.79 2.51
CA CYS A 5 13.54 -3.21 2.06
C CYS A 5 13.22 -4.65 2.45
N LYS A 6 14.22 -5.55 2.50
CA LYS A 6 14.05 -6.93 2.95
C LYS A 6 13.79 -6.99 4.45
N ASP A 7 14.52 -6.21 5.24
CA ASP A 7 14.34 -6.17 6.69
C ASP A 7 13.00 -5.51 7.03
N LEU A 8 12.59 -4.45 6.31
CA LEU A 8 11.27 -3.84 6.52
C LEU A 8 10.11 -4.78 6.18
N LYS A 9 10.30 -5.71 5.24
CA LYS A 9 9.31 -6.75 4.92
C LYS A 9 9.01 -7.65 6.11
N SER A 10 9.99 -7.95 6.98
CA SER A 10 9.73 -8.82 8.13
C SER A 10 8.72 -8.19 9.08
N VAL A 11 8.64 -6.86 9.16
CA VAL A 11 7.65 -6.14 9.96
C VAL A 11 6.23 -6.43 9.44
N TYR A 12 5.89 -5.98 8.22
CA TYR A 12 4.50 -6.07 7.73
C TYR A 12 4.10 -7.46 7.20
N GLN A 13 5.04 -8.39 7.00
CA GLN A 13 4.75 -9.79 6.67
C GLN A 13 4.74 -10.72 7.89
N SER A 14 4.85 -10.17 9.10
CA SER A 14 4.73 -10.94 10.35
C SER A 14 3.36 -11.62 10.48
N ASN A 15 3.24 -12.65 11.31
CA ASN A 15 1.96 -13.37 11.47
C ASN A 15 0.92 -12.54 12.23
N ASP A 16 1.35 -11.77 13.23
CA ASP A 16 0.53 -10.94 14.11
C ASP A 16 1.25 -9.64 14.49
N ALA A 17 0.51 -8.70 15.10
CA ALA A 17 1.01 -7.38 15.46
C ALA A 17 2.13 -7.42 16.51
N LYS A 18 2.13 -8.41 17.41
CA LYS A 18 3.17 -8.54 18.44
C LYS A 18 4.52 -8.89 17.79
N ASN A 19 4.53 -9.93 16.96
CA ASN A 19 5.71 -10.34 16.19
C ASN A 19 6.18 -9.22 15.26
N ALA A 20 5.24 -8.44 14.70
CA ALA A 20 5.56 -7.29 13.86
C ALA A 20 6.26 -6.18 14.66
N MET A 21 5.83 -5.92 15.90
CA MET A 21 6.47 -4.94 16.79
C MET A 21 7.87 -5.39 17.18
N ASP A 22 8.05 -6.66 17.56
CA ASP A 22 9.38 -7.22 17.89
C ASP A 22 10.33 -7.10 16.67
N ASN A 23 9.81 -7.33 15.46
CA ASN A 23 10.56 -7.13 14.22
C ASN A 23 10.87 -5.65 13.95
N LEU A 24 9.99 -4.71 14.35
CA LEU A 24 10.23 -3.28 14.23
C LEU A 24 11.33 -2.82 15.20
N ASP A 25 11.41 -3.39 16.40
CA ASP A 25 12.50 -3.16 17.36
C ASP A 25 13.85 -3.59 16.76
N ILE A 26 13.93 -4.81 16.22
CA ILE A 26 15.13 -5.33 15.55
C ILE A 26 15.51 -4.46 14.34
N PHE A 27 14.50 -4.02 13.58
CA PHE A 27 14.71 -3.15 12.43
C PHE A 27 15.27 -1.78 12.85
N GLU A 28 14.78 -1.21 13.95
CA GLU A 28 15.27 0.04 14.53
C GLU A 28 16.70 -0.09 15.06
N ASP A 29 17.05 -1.18 15.75
CA ASP A 29 18.41 -1.41 16.23
C ASP A 29 19.43 -1.37 15.09
N LYS A 30 19.06 -1.95 13.94
CA LYS A 30 19.92 -2.01 12.77
C LYS A 30 19.94 -0.69 11.98
N TRP A 31 18.79 -0.07 11.76
CA TRP A 31 18.63 1.03 10.80
C TRP A 31 18.38 2.40 11.43
N GLY A 32 17.99 2.47 12.71
CA GLY A 32 17.57 3.68 13.39
C GLY A 32 18.62 4.77 13.46
N LYS A 33 19.90 4.42 13.62
CA LYS A 33 21.01 5.40 13.57
C LYS A 33 21.16 6.04 12.18
N LYS A 34 20.88 5.29 11.12
CA LYS A 34 21.07 5.74 9.74
C LYS A 34 19.84 6.41 9.15
N TYR A 35 18.65 5.95 9.54
CA TYR A 35 17.36 6.39 9.01
C TYR A 35 16.35 6.68 10.13
N PRO A 36 16.67 7.59 11.08
CA PRO A 36 15.84 7.83 12.26
C PRO A 36 14.41 8.29 11.91
N THR A 37 14.28 9.13 10.86
CA THR A 37 12.97 9.61 10.39
C THR A 37 12.10 8.49 9.82
N SER A 38 12.72 7.50 9.16
CA SER A 38 11.95 6.35 8.65
C SER A 38 11.39 5.54 9.80
N ILE A 39 12.18 5.29 10.84
CA ILE A 39 11.72 4.58 12.04
C ILE A 39 10.62 5.37 12.76
N SER A 40 10.80 6.68 12.94
CA SER A 40 9.85 7.50 13.68
C SER A 40 8.45 7.48 13.05
N ILE A 41 8.36 7.49 11.72
CA ILE A 41 7.07 7.39 11.01
C ILE A 41 6.36 6.07 11.33
N TRP A 42 7.08 4.95 11.36
CA TRP A 42 6.49 3.65 11.70
C TRP A 42 6.03 3.58 13.15
N ARG A 43 6.81 4.13 14.09
CA ARG A 43 6.47 4.17 15.52
C ARG A 43 5.27 5.07 15.79
N GLN A 44 5.25 6.27 15.19
CA GLN A 44 4.19 7.26 15.41
C GLN A 44 2.84 6.80 14.87
N ASN A 45 2.82 6.10 13.74
CA ASN A 45 1.60 5.63 13.09
C ASN A 45 1.34 4.14 13.36
N TRP A 46 1.95 3.58 14.41
CA TRP A 46 1.88 2.13 14.66
C TRP A 46 0.44 1.67 14.89
N SER A 47 -0.36 2.44 15.62
CA SER A 47 -1.77 2.15 15.87
C SER A 47 -2.51 1.88 14.56
N GLU A 48 -2.36 2.76 13.59
CA GLU A 48 -3.01 2.69 12.28
C GLU A 48 -2.44 1.55 11.45
N ILE A 49 -1.13 1.38 11.43
CA ILE A 49 -0.48 0.30 10.65
C ILE A 49 -0.88 -1.06 11.20
N SER A 50 -0.95 -1.21 12.53
CA SER A 50 -1.21 -2.49 13.18
C SER A 50 -2.60 -3.05 12.91
N THR A 51 -3.58 -2.21 12.53
CA THR A 51 -4.93 -2.64 12.12
C THR A 51 -4.90 -3.61 10.94
N MET A 52 -3.84 -3.59 10.12
CA MET A 52 -3.72 -4.54 9.02
C MET A 52 -3.66 -5.99 9.52
N PHE A 53 -3.18 -6.23 10.74
CA PHE A 53 -3.06 -7.57 11.33
C PHE A 53 -4.40 -8.17 11.78
N ASP A 54 -5.47 -7.38 11.81
CA ASP A 54 -6.84 -7.87 12.07
C ASP A 54 -7.39 -8.64 10.86
N TYR A 55 -6.78 -8.49 9.69
CA TYR A 55 -7.17 -9.18 8.47
C TYR A 55 -6.32 -10.44 8.20
N SER A 56 -6.88 -11.40 7.46
CA SER A 56 -6.12 -12.57 7.01
C SER A 56 -4.90 -12.21 6.18
N LEU A 57 -4.01 -13.20 6.02
CA LEU A 57 -2.84 -13.06 5.15
C LEU A 57 -3.22 -12.71 3.70
N GLU A 58 -4.37 -13.19 3.19
CA GLU A 58 -4.81 -12.93 1.82
C GLU A 58 -5.15 -11.44 1.63
N ILE A 59 -5.92 -10.86 2.55
CA ILE A 59 -6.28 -9.44 2.54
C ILE A 59 -5.04 -8.58 2.81
N ARG A 60 -4.21 -8.94 3.80
CA ARG A 60 -2.95 -8.23 4.09
C ARG A 60 -2.05 -8.14 2.87
N THR A 61 -2.00 -9.21 2.07
CA THR A 61 -1.24 -9.22 0.82
C THR A 61 -1.73 -8.16 -0.16
N LEU A 62 -3.04 -7.90 -0.23
CA LEU A 62 -3.56 -6.80 -1.04
C LEU A 62 -3.16 -5.44 -0.48
N ILE A 63 -3.19 -5.25 0.84
CA ILE A 63 -2.86 -3.99 1.51
C ILE A 63 -1.42 -3.57 1.24
N TYR A 64 -0.43 -4.45 1.50
CA TYR A 64 0.98 -4.09 1.35
C TYR A 64 1.49 -4.19 -0.10
N THR A 65 0.66 -4.63 -1.05
CA THR A 65 1.06 -4.67 -2.46
C THR A 65 1.00 -3.26 -3.06
N THR A 66 2.16 -2.70 -3.40
CA THR A 66 2.26 -1.35 -3.95
C THR A 66 1.99 -1.27 -5.45
N ASN A 67 2.01 -2.40 -6.17
CA ASN A 67 1.93 -2.46 -7.64
C ASN A 67 0.77 -1.65 -8.24
N PRO A 68 -0.50 -1.74 -7.76
CA PRO A 68 -1.60 -0.95 -8.32
C PRO A 68 -1.37 0.56 -8.19
N ILE A 69 -0.96 1.02 -7.01
CA ILE A 69 -0.73 2.44 -6.71
C ILE A 69 0.50 2.96 -7.45
N GLU A 70 1.59 2.19 -7.50
CA GLU A 70 2.80 2.55 -8.24
C GLU A 70 2.55 2.62 -9.74
N ASN A 71 1.77 1.69 -10.30
CA ASN A 71 1.39 1.70 -11.72
C ASN A 71 0.58 2.96 -12.05
N LEU A 72 -0.45 3.26 -11.24
CA LEU A 72 -1.24 4.48 -11.35
C LEU A 72 -0.35 5.73 -11.34
N ASN A 73 0.50 5.87 -10.32
CA ASN A 73 1.40 7.00 -10.16
C ASN A 73 2.45 7.10 -11.28
N SER A 74 2.93 5.97 -11.81
CA SER A 74 3.85 5.93 -12.95
C SER A 74 3.20 6.51 -14.21
N VAL A 75 1.96 6.10 -14.50
CA VAL A 75 1.19 6.61 -15.64
C VAL A 75 0.89 8.11 -15.48
N PHE A 76 0.43 8.54 -14.31
CA PHE A 76 0.17 9.96 -14.05
C PHE A 76 1.43 10.80 -14.21
N ARG A 77 2.57 10.38 -13.63
CA ARG A 77 3.85 11.08 -13.82
C ARG A 77 4.28 11.14 -15.27
N LYS A 78 4.08 10.07 -16.06
CA LYS A 78 4.39 10.06 -17.51
C LYS A 78 3.61 11.14 -18.26
N TYR A 79 2.29 11.23 -18.03
CA TYR A 79 1.44 12.20 -18.72
C TYR A 79 1.68 13.63 -18.24
N ALA A 80 1.85 13.83 -16.93
CA ALA A 80 2.17 15.14 -16.36
C ALA A 80 3.53 15.65 -16.86
N LYS A 81 4.58 14.81 -16.89
CA LYS A 81 5.93 15.21 -17.34
C LYS A 81 5.98 15.61 -18.81
N THR A 82 5.09 15.06 -19.63
CA THR A 82 5.01 15.39 -21.07
C THR A 82 4.51 16.83 -21.29
N LYS A 83 3.74 17.38 -20.35
CA LYS A 83 3.22 18.75 -20.38
C LYS A 83 3.72 19.50 -19.14
N LYS A 84 4.87 20.16 -19.25
CA LYS A 84 5.51 20.84 -18.10
C LYS A 84 4.71 22.02 -17.53
N VAL A 85 3.86 22.64 -18.34
CA VAL A 85 3.03 23.79 -17.95
C VAL A 85 1.61 23.50 -18.36
N PHE A 86 0.68 23.71 -17.43
CA PHE A 86 -0.76 23.62 -17.67
C PHE A 86 -1.36 25.03 -17.60
N PRO A 87 -2.28 25.39 -18.50
CA PRO A 87 -2.90 26.71 -18.51
C PRO A 87 -3.94 26.89 -17.40
N SER A 88 -4.43 25.80 -16.80
CA SER A 88 -5.36 25.80 -15.67
C SER A 88 -5.35 24.44 -14.96
N ASP A 89 -5.85 24.39 -13.73
CA ASP A 89 -6.04 23.15 -12.97
C ASP A 89 -7.00 22.19 -13.70
N ASP A 90 -8.05 22.71 -14.34
CA ASP A 90 -8.97 21.92 -15.18
C ASP A 90 -8.25 21.19 -16.32
N SER A 91 -7.23 21.82 -16.89
CA SER A 91 -6.45 21.22 -17.98
C SER A 91 -5.60 20.05 -17.48
N LEU A 92 -5.07 20.16 -16.25
CA LEU A 92 -4.39 19.05 -15.58
C LEU A 92 -5.38 17.92 -15.24
N LEU A 93 -6.53 18.25 -14.65
CA LEU A 93 -7.58 17.29 -14.30
C LEU A 93 -8.07 16.50 -15.51
N LYS A 94 -8.30 17.17 -16.66
CA LYS A 94 -8.66 16.49 -17.92
C LYS A 94 -7.62 15.47 -18.36
N ILE A 95 -6.34 15.79 -18.25
CA ILE A 95 -5.26 14.86 -18.63
C ILE A 95 -5.18 13.69 -17.65
N LEU A 96 -5.30 13.92 -16.34
CA LEU A 96 -5.33 12.86 -15.34
C LEU A 96 -6.55 11.95 -15.51
N PHE A 97 -7.70 12.51 -15.86
CA PHE A 97 -8.90 11.75 -16.20
C PHE A 97 -8.68 10.87 -17.43
N LEU A 98 -8.14 11.40 -18.52
CA LEU A 98 -7.84 10.59 -19.71
C LEU A 98 -6.82 9.49 -19.42
N ALA A 99 -5.83 9.76 -18.57
CA ALA A 99 -4.86 8.78 -18.11
C ALA A 99 -5.53 7.67 -17.26
N SER A 100 -6.45 8.03 -16.36
CA SER A 100 -7.17 7.06 -15.53
C SER A 100 -8.05 6.14 -16.38
N GLN A 101 -8.70 6.66 -17.43
CA GLN A 101 -9.46 5.84 -18.38
C GLN A 101 -8.58 4.77 -19.05
N GLN A 102 -7.32 5.07 -19.35
CA GLN A 102 -6.39 4.09 -19.91
C GLN A 102 -6.00 3.00 -18.90
N ILE A 103 -5.85 3.37 -17.62
CA ILE A 103 -5.52 2.44 -16.53
C ILE A 103 -6.70 1.52 -16.24
N ILE A 104 -7.92 2.06 -16.18
CA ILE A 104 -9.15 1.30 -15.93
C ILE A 104 -9.32 0.20 -16.99
N LYS A 105 -9.04 0.48 -18.26
CA LYS A 105 -9.05 -0.54 -19.34
C LYS A 105 -8.06 -1.70 -19.11
N LYS A 106 -6.97 -1.48 -18.38
CA LYS A 106 -6.04 -2.56 -18.00
C LYS A 106 -6.54 -3.31 -16.78
N TRP A 107 -7.09 -2.59 -15.80
CA TRP A 107 -7.65 -3.18 -14.58
C TRP A 107 -8.88 -4.05 -14.87
N SER A 108 -9.71 -3.69 -15.85
CA SER A 108 -10.85 -4.51 -16.26
C SER A 108 -10.47 -5.92 -16.76
N ASN A 109 -9.23 -6.07 -17.24
CA ASN A 109 -8.68 -7.36 -17.68
C ASN A 109 -7.82 -8.04 -16.60
N SER A 110 -7.62 -7.40 -15.45
CA SER A 110 -6.80 -7.93 -14.35
C SER A 110 -7.68 -8.73 -13.40
N ARG A 111 -7.14 -9.85 -12.88
CA ARG A 111 -7.82 -10.69 -11.88
C ARG A 111 -7.06 -10.64 -10.57
N ILE A 112 -7.77 -10.44 -9.47
CA ILE A 112 -7.21 -10.60 -8.13
C ILE A 112 -7.18 -12.09 -7.81
N ARG A 113 -6.01 -12.61 -7.43
CA ARG A 113 -5.86 -14.00 -7.01
C ARG A 113 -6.66 -14.25 -5.74
N ASN A 114 -7.33 -15.39 -5.65
CA ASN A 114 -8.15 -15.79 -4.49
C ASN A 114 -9.29 -14.82 -4.15
N TRP A 115 -9.78 -14.03 -5.12
CA TRP A 115 -10.81 -13.01 -4.87
C TRP A 115 -12.08 -13.56 -4.21
N SER A 116 -12.51 -14.77 -4.55
CA SER A 116 -13.69 -15.38 -3.94
C SER A 116 -13.52 -15.66 -2.44
N SER A 117 -12.33 -16.06 -2.01
CA SER A 117 -12.00 -16.29 -0.60
C SER A 117 -12.00 -14.97 0.17
N ILE A 118 -11.27 -13.99 -0.36
CA ILE A 118 -11.19 -12.62 0.16
C ILE A 118 -12.58 -11.97 0.27
N LEU A 119 -13.43 -12.13 -0.73
CA LEU A 119 -14.79 -11.58 -0.73
C LEU A 119 -15.67 -12.21 0.36
N ASN A 120 -15.51 -13.51 0.63
CA ASN A 120 -16.26 -14.17 1.70
C ASN A 120 -15.80 -13.67 3.07
N GLU A 121 -14.50 -13.48 3.27
CA GLU A 121 -13.96 -12.90 4.50
C GLU A 121 -14.48 -11.49 4.75
N PHE A 122 -14.48 -10.61 3.74
CA PHE A 122 -15.06 -9.28 3.88
C PHE A 122 -16.54 -9.30 4.28
N LYS A 123 -17.34 -10.21 3.73
CA LYS A 123 -18.76 -10.33 4.12
C LYS A 123 -18.94 -10.74 5.58
N ILE A 124 -18.04 -11.55 6.13
CA ILE A 124 -18.09 -11.94 7.54
C ILE A 124 -17.73 -10.74 8.41
N ILE A 125 -16.64 -10.05 8.08
CA ILE A 125 -16.19 -8.85 8.79
C ILE A 125 -17.26 -7.75 8.77
N ASP A 126 -17.89 -7.48 7.63
CA ASP A 126 -18.94 -6.47 7.51
C ASP A 126 -20.15 -6.81 8.39
N PHE A 127 -20.53 -8.09 8.45
CA PHE A 127 -21.63 -8.56 9.30
C PHE A 127 -21.32 -8.41 10.80
N GLU A 128 -20.09 -8.70 11.22
CA GLU A 128 -19.66 -8.55 12.62
C GLU A 128 -19.59 -7.07 13.09
N ASN A 129 -19.47 -6.12 12.17
CA ASN A 129 -19.41 -4.68 12.49
C ASN A 129 -20.79 -3.99 12.54
N GLU A 130 -21.86 -4.67 12.11
CA GLU A 130 -23.23 -4.17 12.16
C GLU A 130 -23.97 -4.53 13.47
N GLU A 131 -23.42 -5.45 14.28
CA GLU A 131 -23.90 -5.83 15.62
C GLU A 131 -23.19 -5.06 16.76
#